data_AF-A0A524HUW8-F1
#
_entry.id   AF-A0A524HUW8-F1
#
_cell.length_a   1.000
_cell.length_b   1.000
_cell.length_c   1.000
_cell.angle_alpha   90.00
_cell.angle_beta   90.00
_cell.angle_gamma   90.00
#
_symmetry.space_group_name_H-M   'P 1'
#
loop_
_entity.id
_entity.type
_entity.pdbx_description
1 polymer ?
#
loop_
_entity_poly.entity_id
_entity_poly.type
_entity_poly.pdbx_seq_one_letter_code
_entity_poly.pdbx_strand_id
1 'polypeptide(L)' 'MISKNLIAASSKPIILALLYREESYGYQILQRTRQVAGGRLAWSSAMLYPVLHRLEKDGFIR' A
#
# COMPACT_ATOMS: atom_id res chain seq x y z
N MET A 1 -4.22 18.86 1.33
CA MET A 1 -3.19 17.79 1.30
C MET A 1 -3.60 16.70 2.28
N ILE A 2 -3.51 15.43 1.90
CA ILE A 2 -3.79 14.32 2.83
C ILE A 2 -2.70 14.30 3.91
N SER A 3 -3.09 14.18 5.18
CA SER A 3 -2.12 14.12 6.29
C SER A 3 -1.25 12.87 6.21
N LYS A 4 0.05 13.01 6.53
CA LYS A 4 0.98 11.88 6.65
C LYS A 4 0.46 10.81 7.62
N ASN A 5 -0.24 11.22 8.68
CA ASN A 5 -0.83 10.30 9.65
C ASN A 5 -1.99 9.50 9.06
N LEU A 6 -2.83 10.16 8.24
CA LEU A 6 -3.93 9.48 7.55
C LEU A 6 -3.38 8.46 6.55
N ILE A 7 -2.32 8.81 5.81
CA ILE A 7 -1.64 7.89 4.89
C ILE A 7 -1.08 6.68 5.64
N ALA A 8 -0.39 6.91 6.76
CA ALA A 8 0.17 5.83 7.57
C ALA A 8 -0.94 4.90 8.11
N ALA A 9 -2.01 5.46 8.68
CA ALA A 9 -3.12 4.69 9.22
C ALA A 9 -3.88 3.89 8.14
N SER A 10 -4.04 4.44 6.93
CA SER A 10 -4.77 3.79 5.85
C SER A 10 -3.92 2.81 5.03
N SER A 11 -2.60 2.81 5.18
CA SER A 11 -1.70 2.04 4.30
C SER A 11 -1.89 0.52 4.37
N LYS A 12 -1.93 -0.04 5.59
CA LYS A 12 -2.20 -1.47 5.80
C LYS A 12 -3.52 -1.94 5.17
N PRO A 13 -4.70 -1.36 5.50
CA PRO A 13 -5.97 -1.84 4.94
C PRO A 13 -6.06 -1.66 3.42
N ILE A 14 -5.47 -0.61 2.84
CA ILE A 14 -5.44 -0.42 1.38
C ILE A 14 -4.63 -1.53 0.70
N ILE A 15 -3.44 -1.86 1.22
CA ILE A 15 -2.59 -2.91 0.63
C ILE A 15 -3.27 -4.27 0.70
N LEU A 16 -3.85 -4.62 1.85
CA LEU A 16 -4.58 -5.88 2.01
C LEU A 16 -5.80 -5.96 1.10
N ALA A 17 -6.55 -4.86 0.94
CA ALA A 17 -7.68 -4.81 0.01
C ALA A 17 -7.27 -4.99 -1.47
N LEU A 18 -6.09 -4.51 -1.86
CA LEU A 18 -5.55 -4.73 -3.19
C LEU A 18 -5.12 -6.19 -3.39
N LEU A 19 -4.38 -6.75 -2.43
CA LEU A 19 -3.92 -8.15 -2.46
C LEU A 19 -5.08 -9.16 -2.38
N TYR A 20 -6.17 -8.80 -1.70
CA TYR A 20 -7.37 -9.63 -1.65
C TYR A 20 -8.04 -9.79 -3.02
N ARG A 21 -7.94 -8.79 -3.89
CA ARG A 21 -8.53 -8.86 -5.24
C ARG A 21 -7.66 -9.69 -6.20
N GLU A 22 -6.35 -9.56 -6.08
CA GLU A 22 -5.40 -10.21 -6.97
C GLU A 22 -4.01 -10.16 -6.34
N GLU A 23 -3.26 -11.26 -6.47
CA GLU A 23 -1.85 -11.29 -6.11
C GLU A 23 -1.09 -10.19 -6.85
N SER A 24 -0.20 -9.47 -6.17
CA SER A 24 0.49 -8.33 -6.75
C SER A 24 1.85 -8.11 -6.13
N TYR A 25 2.86 -7.87 -6.97
CA TYR A 25 4.18 -7.47 -6.49
C TYR A 25 4.25 -5.96 -6.26
N GLY A 26 5.24 -5.50 -5.48
CA GLY A 26 5.30 -4.13 -4.95
C GLY A 26 5.09 -3.01 -5.98
N TYR A 27 5.62 -3.15 -7.19
CA TYR A 27 5.41 -2.16 -8.25
C TYR A 27 3.96 -2.10 -8.76
N GLN A 28 3.27 -3.25 -8.88
CA GLN A 28 1.84 -3.27 -9.25
C GLN A 28 0.97 -2.60 -8.19
N ILE A 29 1.29 -2.82 -6.91
CA ILE A 29 0.62 -2.14 -5.80
C ILE A 29 0.79 -0.62 -5.91
N LEU A 30 2.00 -0.13 -6.24
CA LEU A 30 2.26 1.30 -6.47
C LEU A 30 1.49 1.87 -7.68
N GLN A 31 1.35 1.12 -8.76
CA GLN A 31 0.58 1.58 -9.92
C GLN A 31 -0.92 1.62 -9.61
N ARG A 32 -1.47 0.56 -9.02
CA ARG A 32 -2.90 0.46 -8.68
C ARG A 32 -3.32 1.50 -7.65
N THR A 33 -2.52 1.71 -6.61
CA THR A 33 -2.80 2.76 -5.62
C THR A 33 -2.89 4.15 -6.25
N ARG A 34 -1.98 4.48 -7.18
CA ARG A 34 -2.04 5.75 -7.93
C ARG A 34 -3.29 5.87 -8.79
N GLN A 35 -3.69 4.80 -9.47
CA GLN A 35 -4.91 4.76 -10.28
C GLN A 35 -6.17 4.96 -9.43
N VAL A 36 -6.31 4.20 -8.34
CA VAL A 36 -7.49 4.25 -7.44
C VAL A 36 -7.59 5.60 -6.72
N ALA A 37 -6.46 6.19 -6.35
CA ALA A 37 -6.44 7.49 -5.67
C ALA A 37 -6.57 8.70 -6.62
N GLY A 38 -6.66 8.49 -7.94
CA GLY A 38 -6.70 9.57 -8.93
C GLY A 38 -5.49 10.51 -8.81
N GLY A 39 -4.31 9.97 -8.51
CA GLY A 39 -3.08 10.75 -8.30
C GLY A 39 -2.99 11.54 -6.99
N ARG A 40 -4.02 11.51 -6.12
CA ARG A 40 -4.02 12.23 -4.84
C ARG A 40 -3.18 11.55 -3.76
N LEU A 41 -2.82 10.30 -3.99
CA LEU A 41 -2.09 9.45 -3.07
C LEU A 41 -0.94 8.81 -3.86
N ALA A 42 0.23 9.44 -3.77
CA ALA A 42 1.45 8.98 -4.41
C ALA A 42 2.35 8.35 -3.35
N TRP A 43 2.36 7.02 -3.27
CA TRP A 43 3.36 6.30 -2.50
C TRP A 43 4.64 6.16 -3.31
N SER A 44 5.76 6.35 -2.63
CA SER A 44 7.06 5.94 -3.15
C SER A 44 7.33 4.49 -2.77
N SER A 45 8.24 3.85 -3.50
CA SER A 45 8.80 2.54 -3.13
C SER A 45 9.35 2.56 -1.70
N ALA A 46 10.07 3.62 -1.33
CA ALA A 46 10.62 3.81 0.01
C ALA A 46 9.56 3.81 1.13
N MET A 47 8.31 4.17 0.82
CA MET A 47 7.19 4.10 1.77
C MET A 47 6.49 2.75 1.75
N LEU A 48 6.39 2.10 0.59
CA LEU A 48 5.67 0.83 0.44
C LEU A 48 6.40 -0.34 1.10
N TYR A 49 7.69 -0.51 0.83
CA TYR A 49 8.44 -1.69 1.28
C TYR A 49 8.46 -1.86 2.81
N PRO A 50 8.64 -0.80 3.64
CA PRO A 50 8.53 -0.93 5.09
C PRO A 50 7.15 -1.43 5.56
N VAL A 51 6.08 -1.07 4.85
CA VAL A 51 4.72 -1.53 5.19
C VAL A 51 4.56 -2.99 4.78
N LEU A 52 5.04 -3.40 3.60
CA LEU A 52 5.02 -4.80 3.17
C LEU A 52 5.80 -5.70 4.14
N HIS A 53 7.03 -5.33 4.51
CA HIS A 53 7.80 -6.09 5.50
C HIS A 53 7.10 -6.19 6.86
N ARG A 54 6.37 -5.16 7.28
CA ARG A 54 5.57 -5.23 8.50
C ARG A 54 4.39 -6.19 8.34
N LEU A 55 3.69 -6.16 7.19
CA LEU A 55 2.59 -7.09 6.92
C LEU A 55 3.05 -8.55 6.85
N GLU A 56 4.22 -8.80 6.26
CA GLU A 56 4.87 -10.11 6.22
C GLU A 56 5.25 -10.58 7.63
N LYS A 57 5.90 -9.71 8.42
CA LYS A 57 6.23 -10.00 9.82
C LYS A 57 4.99 -10.25 10.69
N ASP A 58 3.91 -9.52 10.44
CA ASP A 58 2.62 -9.69 11.13
C ASP A 58 1.86 -10.94 10.61
N GLY A 59 2.35 -11.64 9.57
CA GLY A 59 1.77 -12.88 9.04
C GLY A 59 0.57 -12.69 8.10
N PHE A 60 0.32 -11.47 7.62
CA PHE A 60 -0.79 -11.18 6.71
C PHE A 60 -0.50 -11.53 5.24
N ILE A 61 0.78 -11.54 4.85
CA ILE A 61 1.25 -11.85 3.49
C ILE A 61 2.47 -12.77 3.56
N ARG A 62 2.87 -13.34 2.42
CA ARG A 62 4.04 -14.23 2.27
C ARG A 62 4.79 -13.90 0.98
#